data_AF-A0A853F3B2-F1
#
_entry.id   AF-A0A853F3B2-F1
#
_cell.length_a   1.000
_cell.length_b   1.000
_cell.length_c   1.000
_cell.angle_alpha   90.00
_cell.angle_beta   90.00
_cell.angle_gamma   90.00
#
_symmetry.space_group_name_H-M   'P 1'
#
loop_
_entity.id
_entity.type
_entity.pdbx_description
1 polymer ?
#
loop_
_entity_poly.entity_id
_entity_poly.type
_entity_poly.pdbx_seq_one_letter_code
_entity_poly.pdbx_strand_id
1 'polypeptide(L)'
;MDFSENIKAGTGNIVIHKASDNTIVETIAIDNSKISIANDKLTINPTADLTEGTYYIKMASGVITDMAGNAFAGITNLGADTTWAFETKALFTTIAWIGADDNYINDSEKDATAPQAQ
;
A
#
# COMPACT_ATOMS: atom_id res chain seq x y z
N MET A 1 7.47 0.39 -10.03
CA MET A 1 8.34 1.51 -10.44
C MET A 1 8.99 1.10 -11.74
N ASP A 2 8.73 1.81 -12.84
CA ASP A 2 9.19 1.43 -14.18
C ASP A 2 10.33 2.37 -14.63
N PHE A 3 11.40 1.78 -15.17
CA PHE A 3 12.58 2.46 -15.68
C PHE A 3 12.57 2.43 -17.21
N SER A 4 13.34 3.30 -17.86
CA SER A 4 13.45 3.31 -19.33
C SER A 4 14.32 2.18 -19.88
N GLU A 5 15.05 1.47 -19.01
CA GLU A 5 16.02 0.43 -19.35
C GLU A 5 16.02 -0.66 -18.27
N ASN A 6 16.58 -1.82 -18.61
CA ASN A 6 16.76 -2.89 -17.63
C ASN A 6 17.70 -2.45 -16.50
N ILE A 7 17.28 -2.75 -15.27
CA ILE A 7 17.96 -2.37 -14.04
C ILE A 7 18.45 -3.60 -13.26
N LYS A 8 19.38 -3.37 -12.35
CA LYS A 8 19.82 -4.34 -11.34
C LYS A 8 20.09 -3.65 -10.00
N ALA A 9 20.11 -4.44 -8.94
CA ALA A 9 20.47 -3.97 -7.62
C ALA A 9 21.92 -3.45 -7.60
N GLY A 10 22.11 -2.24 -7.08
CA GLY A 10 23.42 -1.72 -6.71
C GLY A 10 23.68 -1.94 -5.23
N THR A 11 23.93 -0.87 -4.49
CA THR A 11 24.13 -0.95 -3.02
C THR A 11 23.40 0.18 -2.30
N GLY A 12 22.93 -0.11 -1.09
CA GLY A 12 22.28 0.87 -0.23
C GLY A 12 20.81 0.53 0.02
N ASN A 13 20.03 1.57 0.35
CA ASN A 13 18.68 1.41 0.88
C ASN A 13 17.65 2.19 0.07
N ILE A 14 16.45 1.62 0.04
CA ILE A 14 15.19 2.25 -0.35
C ILE A 14 14.48 2.64 0.94
N VAL A 15 14.03 3.90 1.04
CA VAL A 15 13.36 4.42 2.23
C VAL A 15 11.97 4.89 1.89
N ILE A 16 10.96 4.30 2.52
CA ILE A 16 9.56 4.66 2.39
C ILE A 16 9.24 5.73 3.42
N HIS A 17 8.65 6.83 2.99
CA HIS A 17 8.20 7.89 3.89
C HIS A 17 6.70 8.13 3.74
N LYS A 18 6.08 8.60 4.82
CA LYS A 18 4.72 9.12 4.81
C LYS A 18 4.76 10.59 4.39
N ALA A 19 3.99 10.97 3.37
CA ALA A 19 4.04 12.32 2.80
C ALA A 19 3.46 13.39 3.74
N SER A 20 2.55 13.02 4.65
CA SER A 20 1.87 13.96 5.54
C SER A 20 2.79 14.64 6.56
N ASP A 21 3.82 13.93 7.01
CA ASP A 21 4.71 14.36 8.11
C ASP A 21 6.19 14.06 7.84
N ASN A 22 6.52 13.52 6.66
CA ASN A 22 7.86 13.10 6.27
C ASN A 22 8.50 12.07 7.21
N THR A 23 7.71 11.33 7.99
CA THR A 23 8.23 10.25 8.83
C THR A 23 8.67 9.06 7.98
N ILE A 24 9.73 8.39 8.42
CA ILE A 24 10.18 7.13 7.82
C ILE A 24 9.22 6.02 8.26
N VAL A 25 8.66 5.33 7.29
CA VAL A 25 7.80 4.16 7.50
C VAL A 25 8.67 2.90 7.55
N GLU A 26 9.57 2.74 6.57
CA GLU A 26 10.47 1.60 6.50
C GLU A 26 11.73 1.94 5.69
N THR A 27 12.86 1.37 6.12
CA THR A 27 14.12 1.35 5.37
C THR A 27 14.42 -0.09 4.96
N ILE A 28 14.57 -0.33 3.65
CA ILE A 28 14.74 -1.65 3.06
C ILE A 28 16.03 -1.66 2.24
N ALA A 29 16.95 -2.58 2.53
CA ALA A 29 18.14 -2.78 1.71
C ALA A 29 17.76 -3.26 0.30
N ILE A 30 18.47 -2.83 -0.73
CA ILE A 30 18.13 -3.16 -2.13
C ILE A 30 18.19 -4.68 -2.43
N ASP A 31 18.98 -5.43 -1.67
CA ASP A 31 19.14 -6.88 -1.76
C ASP A 31 18.18 -7.66 -0.85
N ASN A 32 17.28 -6.98 -0.14
CA ASN A 32 16.31 -7.62 0.73
C ASN A 32 15.24 -8.38 -0.09
N SER A 33 14.71 -9.47 0.45
CA SER A 33 13.65 -10.28 -0.19
C SER A 33 12.33 -9.53 -0.44
N LYS A 34 12.13 -8.37 0.20
CA LYS A 34 11.02 -7.45 -0.05
C LYS A 34 11.16 -6.67 -1.36
N ILE A 35 12.32 -6.73 -1.97
CA ILE A 35 12.63 -6.09 -3.24
C ILE A 35 12.67 -7.15 -4.33
N SER A 36 12.00 -6.87 -5.44
CA SER A 36 12.12 -7.67 -6.66
C SER A 36 12.40 -6.75 -7.83
N ILE A 37 13.34 -7.16 -8.67
CA ILE A 37 13.67 -6.50 -9.93
C ILE A 37 13.42 -7.48 -11.07
N ALA A 38 12.60 -7.07 -12.02
CA ALA A 38 12.32 -7.82 -13.25
C ALA A 38 12.46 -6.88 -14.44
N ASN A 39 13.53 -7.05 -15.23
CA ASN A 39 13.90 -6.16 -16.32
C ASN A 39 14.04 -4.71 -15.86
N ASP A 40 13.15 -3.84 -16.33
CA ASP A 40 13.03 -2.41 -16.05
C ASP A 40 12.09 -2.11 -14.88
N LYS A 41 11.56 -3.14 -14.20
CA LYS A 41 10.56 -2.97 -13.15
C LYS A 41 11.12 -3.29 -11.77
N LEU A 42 10.98 -2.32 -10.86
CA LEU A 42 11.22 -2.46 -9.43
C LEU A 42 9.89 -2.60 -8.68
N THR A 43 9.79 -3.65 -7.88
CA THR A 43 8.71 -3.91 -6.93
C THR A 43 9.26 -3.84 -5.50
N ILE A 44 8.55 -3.12 -4.64
CA ILE A 44 8.87 -2.95 -3.21
C ILE A 44 7.66 -3.45 -2.43
N ASN A 45 7.86 -4.40 -1.53
CA ASN A 45 6.82 -4.94 -0.65
C ASN A 45 7.19 -4.67 0.83
N PRO A 46 6.62 -3.64 1.47
CA PRO A 46 6.90 -3.33 2.88
C PRO A 46 6.59 -4.52 3.81
N THR A 47 7.12 -4.50 5.04
CA THR A 47 6.87 -5.55 6.04
C THR A 47 5.40 -5.65 6.42
N ALA A 48 4.75 -4.49 6.56
CA ALA A 48 3.38 -4.36 6.99
C ALA A 48 2.60 -3.54 5.96
N ASP A 49 1.30 -3.82 5.87
CA ASP A 49 0.41 -3.05 5.02
C ASP A 49 0.43 -1.58 5.43
N LEU A 50 0.50 -0.71 4.43
CA LEU A 50 0.48 0.73 4.63
C LEU A 50 -0.96 1.18 4.91
N THR A 51 -1.15 1.98 5.96
CA THR A 51 -2.42 2.64 6.26
C THR A 51 -2.80 3.61 5.14
N GLU A 52 -4.08 3.94 5.00
CA GLU A 52 -4.53 4.96 4.03
C GLU A 52 -3.71 6.27 4.14
N GLY A 53 -3.22 6.73 2.99
CA GLY A 53 -2.43 7.94 2.89
C GLY A 53 -1.54 8.00 1.64
N THR A 54 -0.80 9.10 1.53
CA THR A 54 0.19 9.33 0.46
C THR A 54 1.59 8.99 0.97
N TYR A 55 2.35 8.28 0.15
CA TYR A 55 3.69 7.80 0.46
C TYR A 55 4.65 8.13 -0.67
N TYR A 56 5.94 8.16 -0.35
CA TYR A 56 6.98 8.36 -1.35
C TYR A 56 8.24 7.56 -1.02
N ILE A 57 9.07 7.36 -2.04
CA ILE A 57 10.34 6.65 -1.93
C ILE A 57 11.52 7.63 -1.98
N LYS A 58 12.52 7.41 -1.13
CA LYS A 58 13.86 7.99 -1.25
C LYS A 58 14.90 6.90 -1.44
N MET A 59 15.91 7.18 -2.24
CA MET A 59 17.09 6.32 -2.40
C MET A 59 18.27 7.15 -2.87
N ALA A 60 19.48 6.78 -2.45
CA ALA A 60 20.69 7.45 -2.90
C ALA A 60 21.05 7.06 -4.34
N SER A 61 21.96 7.81 -4.96
CA SER A 61 22.57 7.41 -6.22
C SER A 61 23.26 6.05 -6.08
N GLY A 62 23.14 5.20 -7.10
CA GLY A 62 23.79 3.88 -7.12
C GLY A 62 23.08 2.79 -6.30
N VAL A 63 21.94 3.09 -5.69
CA VAL A 63 21.04 2.05 -5.14
C VAL A 63 20.53 1.15 -6.26
N ILE A 64 20.29 1.73 -7.44
CA ILE A 64 19.94 1.03 -8.67
C ILE A 64 20.98 1.38 -9.73
N THR A 65 21.37 0.41 -10.55
CA THR A 65 22.17 0.64 -11.75
C THR A 65 21.49 0.02 -12.95
N ASP A 66 21.85 0.45 -14.16
CA ASP A 66 21.55 -0.31 -15.37
C ASP A 66 22.40 -1.60 -15.44
N MET A 67 22.21 -2.38 -16.51
CA MET A 67 22.99 -3.59 -16.73
C MET A 67 24.48 -3.33 -16.95
N ALA A 68 24.86 -2.18 -17.53
CA ALA A 68 26.23 -1.76 -17.77
C ALA A 68 26.94 -1.21 -16.52
N GLY A 69 26.21 -0.95 -15.44
CA GLY A 69 26.72 -0.40 -14.18
C GLY A 69 26.62 1.12 -14.06
N ASN A 70 25.90 1.81 -14.95
CA ASN A 70 25.62 3.22 -14.80
C ASN A 70 24.60 3.43 -13.67
N ALA A 71 24.93 4.31 -12.72
CA ALA A 71 24.11 4.54 -11.54
C ALA A 71 22.89 5.40 -11.86
N PHE A 72 21.71 4.98 -11.38
CA PHE A 72 20.56 5.86 -11.27
C PHE A 72 20.88 6.96 -10.24
N ALA A 73 20.53 8.21 -10.55
CA ALA A 73 20.87 9.38 -9.74
C ALA A 73 20.24 9.35 -8.31
N GLY A 74 19.23 8.50 -8.12
CA GLY A 74 18.50 8.38 -6.86
C GLY A 74 17.28 9.31 -6.80
N ILE A 75 16.60 9.25 -5.67
CA ILE A 75 15.41 10.06 -5.35
C ILE A 75 15.70 10.75 -4.03
N THR A 76 16.15 12.01 -4.11
CA THR A 76 16.62 12.79 -2.94
C THR A 76 15.72 13.98 -2.62
N ASN A 77 15.04 14.55 -3.61
CA ASN A 77 14.15 15.70 -3.45
C ASN A 77 12.75 15.41 -3.98
N LEU A 78 11.75 15.56 -3.11
CA LEU A 78 10.32 15.48 -3.45
C LEU A 78 9.60 16.80 -3.15
N GLY A 79 10.32 17.92 -3.24
CA GLY A 79 9.72 19.25 -3.07
C GLY A 79 8.72 19.61 -4.19
N ALA A 80 8.82 18.95 -5.35
CA ALA A 80 7.94 19.16 -6.50
C ALA A 80 7.77 17.93 -7.39
N ASP A 81 8.57 16.86 -7.18
CA ASP A 81 8.61 15.72 -8.08
C ASP A 81 7.73 14.59 -7.51
N THR A 82 6.50 14.48 -7.98
CA THR A 82 5.55 13.43 -7.53
C THR A 82 5.77 12.10 -8.25
N THR A 83 6.78 11.99 -9.12
CA THR A 83 7.04 10.82 -9.98
C THR A 83 7.12 9.52 -9.19
N TRP A 84 7.56 9.57 -7.93
CA TRP A 84 7.72 8.40 -7.06
C TRP A 84 6.85 8.46 -5.79
N ALA A 85 5.71 9.14 -5.89
CA ALA A 85 4.67 9.12 -4.87
C ALA A 85 3.52 8.19 -5.26
N PHE A 86 2.85 7.61 -4.26
CA PHE A 86 1.68 6.77 -4.46
C PHE A 86 0.68 6.94 -3.31
N GLU A 87 -0.57 6.59 -3.56
CA GLU A 87 -1.62 6.57 -2.54
C GLU A 87 -2.01 5.13 -2.20
N THR A 88 -2.30 4.92 -0.92
CA THR A 88 -3.02 3.74 -0.46
C THR A 88 -4.39 4.18 0.01
N LYS A 89 -5.40 3.33 -0.23
CA LYS A 89 -6.78 3.55 0.22
C LYS A 89 -7.17 2.43 1.16
N ALA A 90 -8.01 2.75 2.14
CA ALA A 90 -8.62 1.72 2.97
C ALA A 90 -9.51 0.83 2.10
N LEU A 91 -9.44 -0.48 2.32
CA LEU A 91 -10.43 -1.42 1.81
C LEU A 91 -11.65 -1.34 2.73
N PHE A 92 -12.78 -0.87 2.23
CA PHE A 92 -14.06 -0.95 2.95
C PHE A 92 -14.74 -2.28 2.58
N THR A 93 -15.09 -3.10 3.58
CA THR A 93 -15.85 -4.34 3.39
C THR A 93 -17.27 -4.24 3.96
N THR A 94 -17.80 -3.03 4.12
CA THR A 94 -19.10 -2.84 4.77
C THR A 94 -20.23 -3.24 3.82
N ILE A 95 -20.90 -4.35 4.13
CA ILE A 95 -22.24 -4.61 3.60
C ILE A 95 -23.18 -3.63 4.29
N ALA A 96 -23.69 -2.64 3.56
CA ALA A 96 -24.85 -1.90 4.01
C ALA A 96 -26.04 -2.84 3.95
N TRP A 97 -26.59 -3.22 5.11
CA TRP A 97 -27.87 -3.91 5.15
C TRP A 97 -28.93 -2.90 4.69
N ILE A 98 -29.32 -2.95 3.42
CA ILE A 98 -30.41 -2.13 2.86
C ILE A 98 -31.71 -2.84 3.21
N GLY A 99 -32.12 -2.74 4.48
CA GLY A 99 -33.36 -3.32 4.95
C GLY A 99 -33.63 -2.90 6.39
N ALA A 100 -34.35 -1.79 6.56
CA ALA A 100 -35.38 -1.83 7.58
C ALA A 100 -36.51 -2.67 6.96
N ASP A 101 -37.05 -3.60 7.75
CA ASP A 101 -38.09 -4.55 7.38
C ASP A 101 -37.55 -5.81 6.69
N ASP A 102 -37.06 -6.73 7.52
CA ASP A 102 -37.16 -8.13 7.16
C ASP A 102 -38.65 -8.51 7.10
N ASN A 103 -39.20 -8.48 5.89
CA ASN A 103 -40.54 -8.94 5.58
C ASN A 103 -40.68 -10.48 5.70
N TYR A 104 -39.64 -11.22 6.16
CA TYR A 104 -39.76 -12.63 6.53
C TYR A 104 -40.41 -12.87 7.89
N ILE A 105 -40.44 -11.88 8.79
CA ILE A 105 -41.20 -12.01 10.03
C ILE A 105 -42.60 -11.47 9.74
N ASN A 106 -43.55 -12.38 9.50
CA ASN A 106 -44.95 -12.00 9.48
C ASN A 106 -45.37 -11.50 10.88
N ASP A 107 -46.32 -10.56 10.95
CA ASP A 107 -46.77 -10.01 12.25
C ASP A 107 -47.28 -11.09 13.22
N SER A 108 -47.66 -12.27 12.73
CA SER A 108 -48.05 -13.42 13.56
C SER A 108 -46.92 -14.01 14.41
N GLU A 109 -45.65 -13.77 14.07
CA GLU A 109 -44.50 -14.22 14.86
C GLU A 109 -44.03 -13.18 15.88
N LYS A 110 -44.49 -11.92 15.77
CA LYS A 110 -44.13 -10.82 16.69
C LYS A 110 -44.98 -10.77 17.96
N ASP A 111 -46.17 -11.39 17.94
CA ASP A 111 -47.14 -11.35 19.04
C ASP A 111 -47.60 -12.76 19.48
N ALA A 112 -46.65 -13.66 19.76
CA ALA A 112 -46.95 -14.87 20.52
C ALA A 112 -47.20 -14.50 22.01
N THR A 113 -48.33 -13.83 22.28
CA THR A 113 -48.84 -13.56 23.62
C THR A 113 -49.63 -14.74 24.21
N ALA A 114 -49.48 -14.86 25.54
CA ALA A 114 -50.44 -15.37 26.54
C ALA A 114 -50.26 -16.81 27.12
N PRO A 115 -50.31 -16.95 28.47
CA PRO A 115 -50.16 -18.22 29.18
C PRO A 115 -51.43 -19.08 29.16
N GLN A 116 -51.26 -20.41 29.13
CA GLN A 116 -52.35 -21.37 29.27
C GLN A 116 -52.90 -21.36 30.71
N ALA A 117 -54.20 -21.08 30.86
CA ALA A 117 -54.93 -21.27 32.11
C ALA A 117 -55.76 -22.56 32.05
N GLN A 118 -55.76 -23.29 33.18
CA GLN A 118 -56.42 -24.57 33.42
C GLN A 118 -57.94 -24.55 33.23
#